data_AF-A0A8K0DAL2-F1
#
_entry.id   AF-A0A8K0DAL2-F1
#
_cell.length_a   1.000
_cell.length_b   1.000
_cell.length_c   1.000
_cell.angle_alpha   90.00
_cell.angle_beta   90.00
_cell.angle_gamma   90.00
#
_symmetry.space_group_name_H-M   'P 1'
#
loop_
_entity.id
_entity.type
_entity.pdbx_description
1 polymer ?
#
loop_
_entity_poly.entity_id
_entity_poly.type
_entity_poly.pdbx_seq_one_letter_code
_entity_poly.pdbx_strand_id
1 'polypeptide(L)'
;MRSIKFILLLVLGISIQCFFASTRKSNISADATSDNEKNCECAVFGTKTPTESQKPIINPKFSSVRCDRVITCVRFCFTMLYEMGAHFLDLLCAALGHYTNLTPHVHTRVCGAKRWFFTGMLIDKEVCCQDYKLIDCRYQTEAPFEPDDPLA
;
A
#
# COMPACT_ATOMS: atom_id res chain seq x y z
N MET A 1 -9.69 -24.67 78.77
CA MET A 1 -10.32 -25.34 77.62
C MET A 1 -9.78 -24.69 76.36
N ARG A 2 -8.86 -25.37 75.67
CA ARG A 2 -9.09 -26.09 74.41
C ARG A 2 -9.23 -25.12 73.22
N SER A 3 -8.48 -25.18 72.13
CA SER A 3 -7.29 -25.94 71.75
C SER A 3 -6.73 -25.22 70.53
N ILE A 4 -5.45 -24.85 70.57
CA ILE A 4 -4.63 -24.59 69.40
C ILE A 4 -4.08 -25.95 68.92
N LYS A 5 -3.98 -26.15 67.59
CA LYS A 5 -3.50 -27.34 66.83
C LYS A 5 -4.63 -28.23 66.31
N PHE A 6 -4.42 -28.80 65.11
CA PHE A 6 -5.38 -29.47 64.20
C PHE A 6 -6.13 -28.43 63.33
N ILE A 7 -5.80 -28.16 62.07
CA ILE A 7 -5.49 -29.06 60.97
C ILE A 7 -4.59 -28.31 59.98
N LEU A 8 -3.29 -28.36 60.22
CA LEU A 8 -2.32 -28.49 59.13
C LEU A 8 -2.24 -30.01 58.91
N LEU A 9 -2.26 -30.46 57.65
CA LEU A 9 -2.36 -31.84 57.16
C LEU A 9 -3.77 -32.26 56.72
N LEU A 10 -4.12 -31.91 55.48
CA LEU A 10 -4.71 -32.84 54.51
C LEU A 10 -4.37 -32.33 53.10
N VAL A 11 -3.06 -32.22 52.84
CA VAL A 11 -2.53 -32.45 51.50
C VAL A 11 -2.64 -33.96 51.33
N LEU A 12 -3.47 -34.44 50.40
CA LEU A 12 -3.28 -35.65 49.59
C LEU A 12 -4.63 -36.10 48.98
N GLY A 13 -4.67 -36.08 47.65
CA GLY A 13 -5.49 -36.99 46.86
C GLY A 13 -6.93 -36.56 46.63
N ILE A 14 -7.21 -36.03 45.43
CA ILE A 14 -8.13 -36.67 44.48
C ILE A 14 -7.72 -36.19 43.09
N SER A 15 -7.13 -37.13 42.35
CA SER A 15 -6.91 -37.06 40.91
C SER A 15 -8.27 -37.06 40.21
N ILE A 16 -8.70 -35.93 39.65
CA ILE A 16 -9.81 -35.90 38.71
C ILE A 16 -9.23 -35.82 37.30
N GLN A 17 -9.25 -36.96 36.64
CA GLN A 17 -9.05 -37.08 35.20
C GLN A 17 -10.19 -36.34 34.49
N CYS A 18 -9.90 -35.17 33.92
CA CYS A 18 -10.71 -34.62 32.84
C CYS A 18 -10.35 -35.36 31.55
N PHE A 19 -10.96 -36.53 31.38
CA PHE A 19 -11.07 -37.23 30.10
C PHE A 19 -12.29 -36.67 29.35
N PHE A 20 -12.22 -36.66 28.02
CA PHE A 20 -13.17 -36.17 27.01
C PHE A 20 -13.12 -34.65 26.76
N ALA A 21 -12.92 -34.12 25.55
CA ALA A 21 -13.33 -34.66 24.26
C ALA A 21 -12.43 -34.23 23.08
N SER A 22 -12.20 -35.19 22.19
CA SER A 22 -12.19 -35.04 20.72
C SER A 22 -11.36 -33.89 20.14
N THR A 23 -10.06 -34.12 19.98
CA THR A 23 -9.26 -33.45 18.94
C THR A 23 -9.68 -33.99 17.56
N ARG A 24 -10.80 -33.50 17.03
CA ARG A 24 -10.93 -33.42 15.56
C ARG A 24 -9.85 -32.47 15.10
N LYS A 25 -8.72 -33.02 14.63
CA LYS A 25 -7.90 -32.36 13.62
C LYS A 25 -8.82 -32.12 12.43
N SER A 26 -9.52 -30.99 12.42
CA SER A 26 -10.03 -30.44 11.19
C SER A 26 -8.79 -30.17 10.35
N ASN A 27 -8.50 -31.06 9.40
CA ASN A 27 -7.75 -30.70 8.20
C ASN A 27 -8.60 -29.67 7.46
N ILE A 28 -8.68 -28.46 8.03
CA ILE A 28 -8.84 -27.26 7.23
C ILE A 28 -7.49 -27.17 6.53
N SER A 29 -7.43 -27.84 5.38
CA SER A 29 -6.64 -27.32 4.29
C SER A 29 -7.07 -25.87 4.20
N ALA A 30 -6.22 -24.99 4.75
CA ALA A 30 -6.18 -23.62 4.31
C ALA A 30 -5.86 -23.74 2.83
N ASP A 31 -6.92 -23.86 2.03
CA ASP A 31 -6.88 -23.42 0.67
C ASP A 31 -6.52 -21.95 0.77
N ALA A 32 -5.22 -21.67 0.65
CA ALA A 32 -4.69 -20.35 0.46
C ALA A 32 -5.08 -19.92 -0.96
N THR A 33 -6.38 -19.88 -1.24
CA THR A 33 -6.94 -19.12 -2.34
C THR A 33 -6.84 -17.65 -1.95
N SER A 34 -5.63 -17.12 -2.10
CA SER A 34 -5.37 -15.78 -2.64
C SER A 34 -6.53 -14.78 -2.54
N ASP A 35 -6.91 -14.37 -1.32
CA ASP A 35 -7.87 -13.28 -1.11
C ASP A 35 -7.30 -11.90 -1.55
N ASN A 36 -6.07 -11.88 -2.06
CA ASN A 36 -5.47 -10.72 -2.73
C ASN A 36 -6.02 -10.46 -4.14
N GLU A 37 -6.80 -11.38 -4.73
CA GLU A 37 -7.33 -11.21 -6.10
C GLU A 37 -8.59 -10.33 -6.20
N LYS A 38 -9.21 -9.92 -5.09
CA LYS A 38 -10.52 -9.25 -5.11
C LYS A 38 -10.54 -7.81 -4.60
N ASN A 39 -9.45 -7.07 -4.80
CA ASN A 39 -9.39 -5.66 -4.43
C ASN A 39 -9.28 -4.74 -5.64
N CYS A 40 -9.76 -3.51 -5.49
CA CYS A 40 -9.41 -2.42 -6.38
C CYS A 40 -7.93 -2.09 -6.21
N GLU A 41 -7.21 -1.97 -7.32
CA GLU A 41 -5.86 -1.43 -7.32
C GLU A 41 -5.88 -0.04 -7.93
N CYS A 42 -5.09 0.85 -7.33
CA CYS A 42 -4.86 2.20 -7.82
C CYS A 42 -3.38 2.34 -8.12
N ALA A 43 -3.04 2.91 -9.26
CA ALA A 43 -1.65 3.04 -9.65
C ALA A 43 -1.41 4.34 -10.40
N VAL A 44 -0.18 4.83 -10.32
CA VAL A 44 0.26 6.07 -10.97
C VAL A 44 1.32 5.72 -12.01
N PHE A 45 1.14 6.27 -13.21
CA PHE A 45 2.04 6.08 -14.34
C PHE A 45 2.39 7.44 -14.95
N GLY A 46 3.52 7.54 -15.63
CA GLY A 46 3.85 8.70 -16.47
C GLY A 46 3.19 8.70 -17.84
N THR A 47 2.20 7.83 -18.09
CA THR A 47 1.49 7.73 -19.37
C THR A 47 0.00 7.44 -19.19
N LYS A 48 -0.82 7.94 -20.12
CA LYS A 48 -2.26 7.66 -20.22
C LYS A 48 -2.58 6.23 -20.68
N THR A 49 -1.61 5.51 -21.24
CA THR A 49 -1.83 4.16 -21.79
C THR A 49 -0.69 3.21 -21.39
N PRO A 50 -0.56 2.87 -20.10
CA PRO A 50 0.48 1.97 -19.65
C PRO A 50 0.23 0.56 -20.20
N THR A 51 1.31 -0.16 -20.46
CA THR A 51 1.22 -1.59 -20.83
C THR A 51 0.91 -2.43 -19.60
N GLU A 52 0.45 -3.67 -19.80
CA GLU A 52 0.14 -4.59 -18.68
C GLU A 52 1.37 -4.90 -17.81
N SER A 53 2.57 -4.95 -18.43
CA SER A 53 3.84 -5.23 -17.75
C SER A 53 4.52 -3.97 -17.20
N GLN A 54 4.01 -2.79 -17.50
CA GLN A 54 4.63 -1.55 -17.04
C GLN A 54 4.54 -1.46 -15.51
N LYS A 55 5.69 -1.23 -14.86
CA LYS A 55 5.73 -1.02 -13.42
C LYS A 55 5.15 0.35 -13.08
N PRO A 56 4.19 0.43 -12.14
CA PRO A 56 3.67 1.70 -11.67
C PRO A 56 4.73 2.45 -10.83
N ILE A 57 4.67 3.78 -10.86
CA ILE A 57 5.51 4.66 -10.04
C ILE A 57 5.09 4.53 -8.57
N ILE A 58 3.78 4.63 -8.34
CA ILE A 58 3.14 4.39 -7.04
C ILE A 58 2.01 3.39 -7.27
N ASN A 59 1.92 2.36 -6.43
CA ASN A 59 0.79 1.43 -6.39
C ASN A 59 0.41 1.20 -4.92
N PRO A 60 -0.35 2.12 -4.32
CA PRO A 60 -0.80 1.93 -2.95
C PRO A 60 -1.68 0.68 -2.87
N LYS A 61 -1.26 -0.27 -2.02
CA LYS A 61 -2.01 -1.51 -1.80
C LYS A 61 -3.05 -1.27 -0.72
N PHE A 62 -4.30 -1.62 -1.03
CA PHE A 62 -5.39 -1.57 -0.07
C PHE A 62 -6.04 -2.93 0.05
N SER A 63 -6.28 -3.34 1.29
CA SER A 63 -7.12 -4.48 1.61
C SER A 63 -8.58 -4.03 1.65
N SER A 64 -9.48 -4.86 1.13
CA SER A 64 -10.91 -4.84 1.49
C SER A 64 -11.81 -3.84 0.74
N VAL A 65 -11.61 -3.66 -0.57
CA VAL A 65 -12.61 -2.97 -1.41
C VAL A 65 -13.24 -3.96 -2.36
N ARG A 66 -14.56 -4.14 -2.28
CA ARG A 66 -15.29 -4.97 -3.25
C ARG A 66 -15.09 -4.36 -4.64
N CYS A 67 -14.41 -5.10 -5.51
CA CYS A 67 -14.11 -4.71 -6.88
C CYS A 67 -15.24 -5.10 -7.85
N ASP A 68 -16.49 -4.94 -7.44
CA ASP A 68 -17.65 -5.38 -8.21
C ASP A 68 -17.82 -4.62 -9.54
N ARG A 69 -17.36 -3.36 -9.60
CA ARG A 69 -17.43 -2.50 -10.79
C ARG A 69 -16.21 -1.59 -10.91
N VAL A 70 -15.78 -1.33 -12.15
CA VAL A 70 -14.70 -0.37 -12.47
C VAL A 70 -14.99 1.01 -11.88
N ILE A 71 -16.23 1.48 -11.97
CA ILE A 71 -16.61 2.80 -11.45
C ILE A 71 -16.43 2.91 -9.92
N THR A 72 -16.61 1.82 -9.18
CA THR A 72 -16.35 1.76 -7.74
C THR A 72 -14.87 1.96 -7.46
N CYS A 73 -14.01 1.25 -8.21
CA CYS A 73 -12.57 1.39 -8.07
C CYS A 73 -12.06 2.76 -8.51
N VAL A 74 -12.63 3.34 -9.57
CA VAL A 74 -12.33 4.72 -9.98
C VAL A 74 -12.64 5.67 -8.83
N ARG A 75 -13.86 5.67 -8.29
CA ARG A 75 -14.25 6.54 -7.17
C ARG A 75 -13.33 6.36 -5.96
N PHE A 76 -12.98 5.12 -5.64
CA PHE A 76 -12.06 4.82 -4.55
C PHE A 76 -10.67 5.44 -4.78
N CYS A 77 -10.08 5.28 -5.97
CA CYS A 77 -8.80 5.92 -6.29
C CYS A 77 -8.90 7.46 -6.25
N PHE A 78 -10.05 8.03 -6.66
CA PHE A 78 -10.31 9.46 -6.56
C PHE A 78 -10.31 9.95 -5.12
N THR A 79 -11.10 9.33 -4.25
CA THR A 79 -11.16 9.68 -2.84
C THR A 79 -9.78 9.56 -2.21
N MET A 80 -9.05 8.49 -2.49
CA MET A 80 -7.72 8.27 -1.93
C MET A 80 -6.74 9.41 -2.28
N LEU A 81 -6.68 9.79 -3.56
CA LEU A 81 -5.78 10.87 -3.98
C LEU A 81 -6.20 12.22 -3.42
N TYR A 82 -7.50 12.46 -3.31
CA TYR A 82 -8.03 13.64 -2.66
C TYR A 82 -7.60 13.71 -1.18
N GLU A 83 -7.71 12.60 -0.44
CA GLU A 83 -7.28 12.51 0.96
C GLU A 83 -5.76 12.66 1.12
N MET A 84 -4.97 12.16 0.17
CA MET A 84 -3.51 12.37 0.18
C MET A 84 -3.13 13.82 -0.10
N GLY A 85 -3.92 14.55 -0.90
CA GLY A 85 -3.71 15.96 -1.19
C GLY A 85 -2.27 16.27 -1.64
N ALA A 86 -1.65 17.26 -1.02
CA ALA A 86 -0.27 17.66 -1.32
C ALA A 86 0.76 16.55 -1.05
N HIS A 87 0.51 15.68 -0.06
CA HIS A 87 1.42 14.58 0.27
C HIS A 87 1.57 13.55 -0.85
N PHE A 88 0.60 13.48 -1.76
CA PHE A 88 0.71 12.63 -2.94
C PHE A 88 1.92 12.99 -3.80
N LEU A 89 2.19 14.28 -4.00
CA LEU A 89 3.32 14.74 -4.81
C LEU A 89 4.66 14.48 -4.12
N ASP A 90 4.71 14.62 -2.79
CA ASP A 90 5.89 14.25 -2.01
C ASP A 90 6.20 12.76 -2.12
N LEU A 91 5.18 11.90 -2.02
CA LEU A 91 5.33 10.45 -2.22
C LEU A 91 5.79 10.11 -3.64
N LEU A 92 5.32 10.86 -4.63
CA LEU A 92 5.72 10.69 -6.02
C LEU A 92 7.20 11.01 -6.22
N CYS A 93 7.68 12.13 -5.67
CA CYS A 93 9.10 12.47 -5.74
C CYS A 93 9.98 11.54 -4.90
N ALA A 94 9.50 11.07 -3.75
CA ALA A 94 10.20 10.04 -2.97
C ALA A 94 10.36 8.72 -3.75
N ALA A 95 9.41 8.37 -4.62
CA ALA A 95 9.49 7.18 -5.48
C ALA A 95 10.39 7.38 -6.72
N LEU A 96 10.49 8.61 -7.24
CA LEU A 96 11.20 8.92 -8.49
C LEU A 96 12.66 9.36 -8.27
N GLY A 97 12.97 9.99 -7.15
CA GLY A 97 14.29 10.60 -6.90
C GLY A 97 14.48 11.89 -7.68
N HIS A 98 15.01 11.80 -8.89
CA HIS A 98 15.19 12.93 -9.80
C HIS A 98 14.36 12.70 -11.07
N TYR A 99 13.48 13.64 -11.39
CA TYR A 99 12.63 13.56 -12.57
C TYR A 99 12.26 14.95 -13.05
N THR A 100 12.23 15.13 -14.37
CA THR A 100 11.89 16.40 -15.01
C THR A 100 10.57 16.26 -15.76
N ASN A 101 9.65 17.18 -15.52
CA ASN A 101 8.36 17.28 -16.21
C ASN A 101 7.57 15.94 -16.29
N LEU A 102 7.19 15.39 -15.13
CA LEU A 102 6.26 14.26 -15.08
C LEU A 102 4.83 14.76 -15.15
N THR A 103 4.03 14.24 -16.09
CA THR A 103 2.57 14.32 -16.00
C THR A 103 2.04 13.00 -15.41
N PRO A 104 1.69 12.94 -14.11
CA PRO A 104 1.19 11.71 -13.51
C PRO A 104 -0.23 11.41 -13.96
N HIS A 105 -0.46 10.15 -14.31
CA HIS A 105 -1.75 9.61 -14.73
C HIS A 105 -2.17 8.50 -13.77
N VAL A 106 -3.39 8.62 -13.27
CA VAL A 106 -3.94 7.69 -12.30
C VAL A 106 -4.77 6.64 -13.02
N HIS A 107 -4.45 5.40 -12.74
CA HIS A 107 -5.10 4.22 -13.30
C HIS A 107 -5.69 3.37 -12.20
N THR A 108 -6.69 2.59 -12.56
CA THR A 108 -7.27 1.58 -11.69
C THR A 108 -7.36 0.24 -12.38
N ARG A 109 -7.43 -0.81 -11.59
CA ARG A 109 -7.60 -2.18 -12.03
C ARG A 109 -8.52 -2.90 -11.08
N VAL A 110 -9.40 -3.72 -11.63
CA VAL A 110 -10.48 -4.37 -10.91
C VAL A 110 -10.14 -5.84 -10.74
N CYS A 111 -10.16 -6.35 -9.51
CA CYS A 111 -10.04 -7.78 -9.18
C CYS A 111 -8.92 -8.52 -9.96
N GLY A 112 -7.70 -8.00 -9.97
CA GLY A 112 -6.58 -8.67 -10.64
C GLY A 112 -6.68 -8.70 -12.19
N ALA A 113 -7.57 -7.92 -12.80
CA ALA A 113 -7.61 -7.74 -14.25
C ALA A 113 -6.21 -7.41 -14.79
N LYS A 114 -5.85 -7.86 -15.99
CA LYS A 114 -4.51 -7.58 -16.53
C LYS A 114 -4.35 -6.12 -16.97
N ARG A 115 -5.43 -5.52 -17.44
CA ARG A 115 -5.45 -4.20 -18.04
C ARG A 115 -5.69 -3.10 -17.01
N TRP A 116 -4.92 -2.01 -17.13
CA TRP A 116 -5.14 -0.75 -16.43
C TRP A 116 -6.19 0.10 -17.14
N PHE A 117 -7.06 0.73 -16.35
CA PHE A 117 -8.07 1.67 -16.80
C PHE A 117 -7.71 3.07 -16.34
N PHE A 118 -7.56 4.01 -17.28
CA PHE A 118 -7.36 5.40 -16.93
C PHE A 118 -8.59 5.92 -16.19
N THR A 119 -8.36 6.52 -15.02
CA THR A 119 -9.46 7.01 -14.17
C THR A 119 -10.10 8.28 -14.71
N GLY A 120 -9.45 8.97 -15.66
CA GLY A 120 -9.85 10.31 -16.09
C GLY A 120 -9.29 11.41 -15.19
N MET A 121 -8.62 11.07 -14.09
CA MET A 121 -7.98 12.06 -13.24
C MET A 121 -6.75 12.64 -13.93
N LEU A 122 -6.76 13.97 -14.08
CA LEU A 122 -5.62 14.75 -14.50
C LEU A 122 -5.09 15.47 -13.27
N ILE A 123 -3.79 15.36 -13.03
CA ILE A 123 -3.09 16.25 -12.13
C ILE A 123 -2.61 17.38 -13.02
N ASP A 124 -3.24 18.54 -12.89
CA ASP A 124 -3.15 19.66 -13.84
C ASP A 124 -1.77 20.36 -13.84
N LYS A 125 -0.81 19.83 -13.10
CA LYS A 125 0.55 20.37 -13.01
C LYS A 125 1.56 19.27 -13.29
N GLU A 126 2.54 19.62 -14.10
CA GLU A 126 3.76 18.84 -14.25
C GLU A 126 4.48 18.76 -12.89
N VAL A 127 5.06 17.60 -12.62
CA VAL A 127 5.76 17.29 -11.38
C VAL A 127 7.24 17.22 -11.67
N CYS A 128 8.02 17.99 -10.91
CA CYS A 128 9.46 18.01 -10.99
C CYS A 128 10.06 17.62 -9.65
N CYS A 129 10.97 16.67 -9.69
CA CYS A 129 11.60 16.09 -8.52
C CYS A 129 13.11 16.28 -8.59
N GLN A 130 13.69 16.77 -7.49
CA GLN A 130 15.14 16.85 -7.31
C GLN A 130 15.48 16.34 -5.92
N ASP A 131 16.43 15.41 -5.83
CA ASP A 131 16.86 14.80 -4.57
C ASP A 131 15.69 14.31 -3.72
N TYR A 132 14.75 13.60 -4.36
CA TYR A 132 13.56 13.01 -3.73
C TYR A 132 12.54 14.04 -3.22
N LYS A 133 12.69 15.32 -3.57
CA LYS A 133 11.78 16.42 -3.16
C LYS A 133 11.09 17.05 -4.34
N LEU A 134 9.86 17.50 -4.12
CA LEU A 134 9.10 18.31 -5.07
C LEU A 134 9.74 19.69 -5.22
N ILE A 135 9.95 20.10 -6.47
CA ILE A 135 10.41 21.45 -6.83
C ILE A 135 9.53 22.04 -7.92
N ASP A 136 9.59 23.36 -8.10
CA ASP A 136 8.98 24.01 -9.26
C ASP A 136 9.80 23.66 -10.52
N CYS A 137 9.11 23.15 -11.55
CA CYS A 137 9.72 22.74 -12.81
C CYS A 137 10.52 23.85 -13.51
N ARG A 138 10.24 25.11 -13.21
CA ARG A 138 10.97 26.25 -13.78
C ARG A 138 12.42 26.35 -13.32
N TYR A 139 12.78 25.74 -12.19
CA TYR A 139 14.16 25.81 -11.65
C TYR A 139 15.10 24.73 -12.19
N GLN A 140 14.61 23.76 -12.97
CA GLN A 140 15.43 22.67 -13.51
C GLN A 140 16.26 23.06 -14.75
N THR A 141 16.17 24.32 -15.23
CA THR A 141 16.87 24.79 -16.43
C THR A 141 18.29 25.31 -16.15
N GLU A 142 18.70 25.41 -14.89
CA GLU A 142 20.07 25.82 -14.56
C GLU A 142 21.00 24.60 -14.63
N ALA A 143 21.62 24.41 -15.79
CA ALA A 143 22.84 23.62 -15.87
C ALA A 143 23.81 24.13 -14.78
N PRO A 144 24.60 23.26 -14.12
CA PRO A 144 25.65 23.72 -13.24
C PRO A 144 26.47 24.77 -13.99
N PHE A 145 26.62 25.95 -13.42
CA PHE A 145 27.66 26.89 -13.84
C PHE A 145 28.97 26.10 -13.78
N GLU A 146 29.45 25.59 -14.92
CA GLU A 146 30.86 25.30 -15.05
C GLU A 146 31.54 26.65 -14.83
N PRO A 147 32.31 26.83 -13.74
CA PRO A 147 33.13 28.01 -13.65
C PRO A 147 34.05 27.97 -14.86
N ASP A 148 33.95 28.96 -15.75
CA ASP A 148 34.91 29.18 -16.82
C ASP A 148 36.30 29.11 -16.21
N ASP A 149 37.03 28.03 -16.46
CA ASP A 149 38.39 27.85 -15.98
C ASP A 149 39.25 28.93 -16.65
N PRO A 150 39.73 29.97 -15.93
CA PRO A 150 40.43 31.08 -16.58
C PRO A 150 41.87 30.73 -16.98
N LEU A 151 42.29 29.47 -16.86
CA LEU A 151 43.70 29.06 -16.98
C LEU A 151 43.83 27.70 -17.72
N ALA A 152 43.61 27.71 -19.04
CA ALA A 152 44.14 26.70 -19.96
C ALA A 152 44.82 27.37 -21.16
#